data_AF-A0A2D8LFP7-F1
#
_entry.id   AF-A0A2D8LFP7-F1
#
_cell.length_a   1.000
_cell.length_b   1.000
_cell.length_c   1.000
_cell.angle_alpha   90.00
_cell.angle_beta   90.00
_cell.angle_gamma   90.00
#
_symmetry.space_group_name_H-M   'P 1'
#
loop_
_entity.id
_entity.type
_entity.pdbx_description
1 polymer ?
#
loop_
_entity_poly.entity_id
_entity_poly.type
_entity_poly.pdbx_seq_one_letter_code
_entity_poly.pdbx_strand_id
1 'polypeptide(L)'
;MRKTLLLILLISISTTEIIACTCAREKASLERKVKTEFNRSDLIFTGKVISKVTKTNEEYFSLADPTIYTFEIIEKIKGTFQSTNVEIVSEESGASCGYNFEIGQQYLVYSINSDQFTSTTANKHDFVTDLCRRNQKINTIDKREIKKLRKLGKRIDK
;
A
#
# COMPACT_ATOMS: atom_id res chain seq x y z
N MET A 1 0.73 44.30 -32.74
CA MET A 1 1.00 42.88 -33.02
C MET A 1 2.20 42.32 -32.24
N ARG A 2 3.36 43.01 -32.15
CA ARG A 2 4.52 42.54 -31.35
C ARG A 2 4.29 42.51 -29.82
N LYS A 3 3.56 43.47 -29.25
CA LYS A 3 3.28 43.54 -27.79
C LYS A 3 2.21 42.54 -27.32
N THR A 4 1.28 42.16 -28.19
CA THR A 4 0.26 41.13 -27.90
C THR A 4 0.85 39.71 -27.96
N LEU A 5 1.86 39.47 -28.80
CA LEU A 5 2.63 38.21 -28.82
C LEU A 5 3.43 37.98 -27.52
N LEU A 6 3.94 39.05 -26.90
CA LEU A 6 4.64 38.96 -25.61
C LEU A 6 3.70 38.59 -24.45
N LEU A 7 2.44 39.05 -24.46
CA LEU A 7 1.47 38.72 -23.40
C LEU A 7 1.05 37.24 -23.43
N ILE A 8 0.94 36.65 -24.62
CA ILE A 8 0.56 35.24 -24.79
C ILE A 8 1.69 34.30 -24.33
N LEU A 9 2.95 34.71 -24.49
CA LEU A 9 4.11 33.94 -24.03
C LEU A 9 4.17 33.85 -22.49
N LEU A 10 3.75 34.90 -21.78
CA LEU A 10 3.78 34.98 -20.31
C LEU A 10 2.74 34.09 -19.60
N ILE A 11 1.71 33.61 -20.29
CA ILE A 11 0.62 32.79 -19.70
C ILE A 11 0.96 31.27 -19.73
N SER A 12 2.04 30.86 -20.39
CA SER A 12 2.32 29.45 -20.68
C SER A 12 3.16 28.68 -19.64
N ILE A 13 3.50 29.28 -18.50
CA ILE A 13 4.42 28.66 -17.50
C ILE A 13 3.78 28.56 -16.11
N SER A 14 2.54 28.06 -16.02
CA SER A 14 1.95 27.64 -14.75
C SER A 14 1.76 26.13 -14.76
N THR A 15 2.85 25.39 -14.59
CA THR A 15 2.79 23.96 -14.28
C THR A 15 2.42 23.83 -12.80
N THR A 16 1.14 23.63 -12.50
CA THR A 16 0.74 23.18 -11.17
C THR A 16 1.17 21.72 -11.02
N GLU A 17 1.88 21.39 -9.95
CA GLU A 17 2.12 19.99 -9.61
C GLU A 17 0.77 19.37 -9.25
N ILE A 18 0.26 18.47 -10.10
CA ILE A 18 -0.92 17.68 -9.79
C ILE A 18 -0.49 16.59 -8.82
N ILE A 19 -0.66 16.85 -7.52
CA ILE A 19 -0.33 15.87 -6.49
C ILE A 19 -1.50 14.90 -6.35
N ALA A 20 -1.45 13.78 -7.07
CA ALA A 20 -2.56 12.83 -7.14
C ALA A 20 -2.77 12.04 -5.82
N CYS A 21 -1.68 11.67 -5.13
CA CYS A 21 -1.75 11.02 -3.82
C CYS A 21 -0.90 11.75 -2.79
N THR A 22 -1.49 12.12 -1.65
CA THR A 22 -0.74 12.62 -0.47
C THR A 22 -1.12 11.85 0.77
N CYS A 23 -0.11 11.30 1.45
CA CYS A 23 -0.32 10.62 2.71
C CYS A 23 -0.29 11.63 3.86
N ALA A 24 -1.33 11.60 4.70
CA ALA A 24 -1.37 12.42 5.90
C ALA A 24 -0.21 12.08 6.84
N ARG A 25 0.76 12.99 6.98
CA ARG A 25 1.91 12.80 7.87
C ARG A 25 1.51 13.18 9.31
N GLU A 26 1.29 12.17 10.16
CA GLU A 26 1.10 12.41 11.59
C GLU A 26 2.42 12.90 12.23
N LYS A 27 2.39 14.03 12.94
CA LYS A 27 3.49 14.48 13.81
C LYS A 27 3.46 13.70 15.13
N ALA A 28 3.77 12.41 15.07
CA ALA A 28 3.82 11.52 16.22
C ALA A 28 5.13 10.71 16.28
N SER A 29 5.44 10.17 17.47
CA SER A 29 6.56 9.26 17.67
C SER A 29 6.39 7.97 16.84
N LEU A 30 7.50 7.31 16.50
CA LEU A 30 7.48 6.04 15.78
C LEU A 30 6.56 5.03 16.48
N GLU A 31 6.70 4.87 17.79
CA GLU A 31 5.87 3.92 18.54
C GLU A 31 4.37 4.21 18.44
N ARG A 32 3.98 5.49 18.44
CA ARG A 32 2.58 5.88 18.32
C ARG A 32 2.06 5.63 16.91
N LYS A 33 2.83 5.98 15.88
CA LYS A 33 2.51 5.67 14.47
C LYS A 33 2.33 4.18 14.24
N VAL A 34 3.26 3.37 14.74
CA VAL A 34 3.20 1.90 14.66
C VAL A 34 1.95 1.36 15.37
N LYS A 35 1.65 1.88 16.57
CA LYS A 35 0.44 1.47 17.30
C LYS A 35 -0.85 1.88 16.58
N THR A 36 -0.90 3.10 16.04
CA THR A 36 -2.06 3.60 15.30
C THR A 36 -2.35 2.70 14.09
N GLU A 37 -1.34 2.42 13.26
CA GLU A 37 -1.53 1.54 12.10
C GLU A 37 -1.78 0.10 12.51
N PHE A 38 -1.12 -0.40 13.56
CA PHE A 38 -1.41 -1.73 14.10
C PHE A 38 -2.88 -1.89 14.50
N ASN A 39 -3.49 -0.85 15.07
CA ASN A 39 -4.89 -0.87 15.44
C ASN A 39 -5.83 -0.80 14.23
N ARG A 40 -5.42 -0.11 13.16
CA ARG A 40 -6.21 0.09 11.94
C ARG A 40 -6.13 -1.08 10.96
N SER A 41 -5.07 -1.87 11.00
CA SER A 41 -4.88 -3.01 10.09
C SER A 41 -5.53 -4.28 10.62
N ASP A 42 -6.12 -5.08 9.74
CA ASP A 42 -6.67 -6.39 10.07
C ASP A 42 -5.62 -7.49 9.97
N LEU A 43 -4.67 -7.33 9.04
CA LEU A 43 -3.59 -8.26 8.78
C LEU A 43 -2.25 -7.52 8.72
N ILE A 44 -1.26 -8.05 9.45
CA ILE A 44 0.11 -7.56 9.44
C ILE A 44 1.05 -8.76 9.43
N PHE A 45 1.99 -8.76 8.50
CA PHE A 45 2.98 -9.84 8.37
C PHE A 45 4.26 -9.33 7.71
N THR A 46 5.31 -10.12 7.82
CA THR A 46 6.46 -10.03 6.91
C THR A 46 6.41 -11.19 5.92
N GLY A 47 6.74 -10.92 4.67
CA GLY A 47 6.63 -11.92 3.61
C GLY A 47 7.40 -11.54 2.36
N LYS A 48 7.61 -12.52 1.48
CA LYS A 48 8.26 -12.37 0.18
C LYS A 48 7.21 -12.37 -0.91
N VAL A 49 7.29 -11.43 -1.85
CA VAL A 49 6.42 -11.42 -3.03
C VAL A 49 6.81 -12.56 -3.96
N ILE A 50 5.89 -13.46 -4.26
CA ILE A 50 6.13 -14.62 -5.15
C ILE A 50 5.43 -14.48 -6.51
N SER A 51 4.36 -13.68 -6.60
CA SER A 51 3.69 -13.35 -7.86
C SER A 51 3.00 -11.98 -7.79
N LYS A 52 2.73 -11.41 -8.97
CA LYS A 52 2.00 -10.17 -9.19
C LYS A 52 1.09 -10.35 -10.41
N VAL A 53 -0.19 -10.03 -10.30
CA VAL A 53 -1.17 -10.04 -11.40
C VAL A 53 -2.00 -8.76 -11.34
N THR A 54 -1.94 -7.95 -12.39
CA THR A 54 -2.83 -6.78 -12.54
C THR A 54 -4.08 -7.20 -13.30
N LYS A 55 -5.25 -6.89 -12.75
CA LYS A 55 -6.54 -7.16 -13.38
C LYS A 55 -7.00 -5.90 -14.11
N THR A 56 -6.81 -5.88 -15.42
CA THR A 56 -7.28 -4.81 -16.30
C THR A 56 -8.62 -5.22 -16.91
N ASN A 57 -9.54 -4.28 -17.07
CA ASN A 57 -10.66 -4.49 -17.98
C ASN A 57 -10.11 -4.43 -19.41
N GLU A 58 -10.38 -5.46 -20.24
CA GLU A 58 -9.76 -5.67 -21.56
C GLU A 58 -9.92 -4.49 -22.54
N GLU A 59 -10.82 -3.55 -22.24
CA GLU A 59 -11.17 -2.41 -23.09
C GLU A 59 -10.38 -1.13 -22.75
N TYR A 60 -9.86 -0.97 -21.53
CA TYR A 60 -9.07 0.20 -21.14
C TYR A 60 -8.21 -0.06 -19.90
N PHE A 61 -6.94 0.35 -19.96
CA PHE A 61 -6.02 0.33 -18.83
C PHE A 61 -6.28 1.52 -17.89
N SER A 62 -6.54 1.25 -16.61
CA SER A 62 -6.75 2.27 -15.59
C SER A 62 -5.62 2.24 -14.56
N LEU A 63 -5.13 3.41 -14.15
CA LEU A 63 -4.15 3.51 -13.05
C LEU A 63 -4.72 3.06 -11.70
N ALA A 64 -6.05 2.91 -11.59
CA ALA A 64 -6.74 2.38 -10.42
C ALA A 64 -7.04 0.87 -10.55
N ASP A 65 -6.56 0.21 -11.60
CA ASP A 65 -6.75 -1.22 -11.77
C ASP A 65 -6.11 -1.99 -10.59
N PRO A 66 -6.82 -2.97 -10.01
CA PRO A 66 -6.28 -3.70 -8.88
C PRO A 66 -5.16 -4.62 -9.33
N THR A 67 -4.07 -4.53 -8.58
CA THR A 67 -2.96 -5.46 -8.66
C THR A 67 -2.97 -6.38 -7.44
N ILE A 68 -3.02 -7.67 -7.72
CA ILE A 68 -3.02 -8.76 -6.75
C ILE A 68 -1.57 -9.23 -6.59
N TYR A 69 -1.06 -9.19 -5.37
CA TYR A 69 0.25 -9.67 -4.99
C TYR A 69 0.11 -10.90 -4.10
N THR A 70 0.67 -12.03 -4.51
CA THR A 70 0.77 -13.19 -3.62
C THR A 70 2.08 -13.14 -2.85
N PHE A 71 1.98 -13.23 -1.53
CA PHE A 71 3.11 -13.29 -0.62
C PHE A 71 3.25 -14.68 -0.03
N GLU A 72 4.48 -15.20 -0.03
CA GLU A 72 4.91 -16.26 0.88
C GLU A 72 5.22 -15.64 2.25
N ILE A 73 4.60 -16.16 3.29
CA ILE A 73 4.65 -15.55 4.62
C ILE A 73 5.85 -16.05 5.42
N ILE A 74 6.61 -15.10 5.95
CA ILE A 74 7.79 -15.36 6.79
C ILE A 74 7.43 -15.26 8.27
N GLU A 75 6.69 -14.21 8.65
CA GLU A 75 6.23 -14.01 10.03
C GLU A 75 4.86 -13.35 10.04
N LYS A 76 3.87 -14.00 10.65
CA LYS A 76 2.57 -13.40 10.96
C LYS A 76 2.68 -12.59 12.25
N ILE A 77 2.26 -11.32 12.21
CA ILE A 77 2.30 -10.38 13.34
C ILE A 77 0.90 -10.12 13.91
N LYS A 78 -0.10 -9.98 13.03
CA LYS A 78 -1.51 -9.77 13.38
C LYS A 78 -2.40 -10.41 12.33
N GLY A 79 -3.57 -10.90 12.75
CA GLY A 79 -4.59 -11.44 11.86
C GLY A 79 -4.69 -12.96 11.90
N THR A 80 -5.79 -13.48 11.35
CA THR A 80 -6.12 -14.91 11.35
C THR A 80 -6.19 -15.43 9.92
N PHE A 81 -5.22 -16.24 9.52
CA PHE A 81 -5.27 -17.09 8.32
C PHE A 81 -4.35 -18.29 8.56
N GLN A 82 -4.63 -19.41 7.90
CA GLN A 82 -3.88 -20.67 8.07
C GLN A 82 -2.95 -20.99 6.89
N SER A 83 -3.11 -20.31 5.76
CA SER A 83 -2.29 -20.53 4.56
C SER A 83 -0.86 -20.02 4.75
N THR A 84 0.10 -20.66 4.08
CA THR A 84 1.49 -20.15 3.96
C THR A 84 1.59 -18.95 3.02
N ASN A 85 0.58 -18.78 2.16
CA ASN A 85 0.49 -17.70 1.19
C ASN A 85 -0.73 -16.81 1.46
N VAL A 86 -0.61 -15.51 1.18
CA VAL A 86 -1.72 -14.56 1.23
C VAL A 86 -1.70 -13.64 0.02
N GLU A 87 -2.89 -13.31 -0.47
CA GLU A 87 -3.07 -12.30 -1.51
C GLU A 87 -3.31 -10.93 -0.87
N ILE A 88 -2.62 -9.92 -1.38
CA ILE A 88 -2.77 -8.53 -1.00
C ILE A 88 -3.08 -7.74 -2.26
N VAL A 89 -4.12 -6.93 -2.20
CA VAL A 89 -4.57 -6.10 -3.32
C VAL A 89 -4.13 -4.66 -3.09
N SER A 90 -3.58 -4.03 -4.12
CA SER A 90 -3.33 -2.59 -4.15
C SER A 90 -3.60 -2.06 -5.55
N GLU A 91 -3.90 -0.79 -5.68
CA GLU A 91 -3.99 -0.17 -7.00
C GLU A 91 -2.63 -0.23 -7.70
N GLU A 92 -2.65 -0.25 -9.03
CA GLU A 92 -1.43 -0.39 -9.81
C GLU A 92 -0.50 0.81 -9.67
N SER A 93 -1.04 2.03 -9.63
CA SER A 93 -0.23 3.24 -9.67
C SER A 93 -0.17 3.94 -8.33
N GLY A 94 1.02 4.44 -7.97
CA GLY A 94 1.18 5.36 -6.85
C GLY A 94 0.43 6.68 -7.03
N ALA A 95 0.10 7.07 -8.27
CA ALA A 95 -0.77 8.22 -8.54
C ALA A 95 -2.19 8.00 -7.98
N SER A 96 -2.64 6.75 -7.95
CA SER A 96 -3.91 6.32 -7.35
C SER A 96 -3.71 5.78 -5.93
N CYS A 97 -2.62 6.17 -5.27
CA CYS A 97 -2.25 5.65 -3.93
C CYS A 97 -1.96 4.14 -3.87
N GLY A 98 -1.69 3.50 -5.00
CA GLY A 98 -1.21 2.12 -5.06
C GLY A 98 0.17 1.92 -4.47
N TYR A 99 0.36 0.84 -3.71
CA TYR A 99 1.67 0.39 -3.27
C TYR A 99 2.21 -0.67 -4.23
N ASN A 100 3.36 -0.36 -4.85
CA ASN A 100 4.00 -1.27 -5.79
C ASN A 100 5.01 -2.17 -5.09
N PHE A 101 4.68 -3.45 -4.96
CA PHE A 101 5.61 -4.46 -4.47
C PHE A 101 6.42 -5.08 -5.63
N GLU A 102 7.67 -5.44 -5.35
CA GLU A 102 8.58 -6.06 -6.32
C GLU A 102 8.66 -7.58 -6.07
N ILE A 103 8.49 -8.38 -7.13
CA ILE A 103 8.64 -9.84 -7.06
C ILE A 103 10.03 -10.20 -6.53
N GLY A 104 10.08 -11.16 -5.62
CA GLY A 104 11.32 -11.65 -5.01
C GLY A 104 11.79 -10.84 -3.80
N GLN A 105 11.25 -9.64 -3.59
CA GLN A 105 11.59 -8.79 -2.44
C GLN A 105 10.74 -9.12 -1.21
N GLN A 106 11.28 -8.82 -0.03
CA GLN A 106 10.62 -9.03 1.25
C GLN A 106 10.14 -7.71 1.85
N TYR A 107 8.95 -7.74 2.44
CA TYR A 107 8.29 -6.56 2.98
C TYR A 107 7.68 -6.84 4.36
N LEU A 108 7.54 -5.77 5.14
CA LEU A 108 6.51 -5.66 6.17
C LEU A 108 5.26 -5.08 5.51
N VAL A 109 4.15 -5.78 5.65
CA VAL A 109 2.88 -5.45 4.98
C VAL A 109 1.81 -5.18 6.04
N TYR A 110 1.05 -4.12 5.83
CA TYR A 110 -0.14 -3.74 6.59
C TYR A 110 -1.33 -3.73 5.65
N SER A 111 -2.39 -4.47 5.97
CA SER A 111 -3.62 -4.49 5.15
C SER A 111 -4.88 -4.45 6.01
N ILE A 112 -5.98 -4.06 5.37
CA ILE A 112 -7.33 -4.09 5.93
C ILE A 112 -8.21 -5.02 5.10
N ASN A 113 -9.26 -5.56 5.70
CA ASN A 113 -10.33 -6.19 4.95
C ASN A 113 -11.16 -5.09 4.27
N SER A 114 -11.42 -5.26 2.97
CA SER A 114 -12.22 -4.33 2.19
C SER A 114 -12.95 -5.05 1.06
N ASP A 115 -14.11 -4.52 0.70
CA ASP A 115 -14.92 -5.04 -0.41
C ASP A 115 -14.63 -4.33 -1.74
N GLN A 116 -13.70 -3.36 -1.72
CA GLN A 116 -13.41 -2.45 -2.84
C GLN A 116 -13.16 -3.16 -4.18
N PHE A 117 -12.47 -4.30 -4.15
CA PHE A 117 -12.05 -5.03 -5.36
C PHE A 117 -12.71 -6.40 -5.53
N THR A 118 -13.69 -6.73 -4.67
CA THR A 118 -14.31 -8.07 -4.63
C THR A 118 -14.99 -8.46 -5.94
N SER A 119 -15.54 -7.49 -6.68
CA SER A 119 -16.10 -7.71 -8.02
C SER A 119 -15.05 -8.12 -9.05
N THR A 120 -13.81 -7.67 -8.90
CA THR A 120 -12.70 -7.96 -9.81
C THR A 120 -11.91 -9.19 -9.39
N THR A 121 -11.75 -9.43 -8.09
CA THR A 121 -11.01 -10.57 -7.53
C THR A 121 -11.87 -11.82 -7.39
N ALA A 122 -13.20 -11.67 -7.38
CA ALA A 122 -14.17 -12.71 -7.05
C ALA A 122 -14.00 -13.29 -5.62
N ASN A 123 -13.33 -12.55 -4.73
CA ASN A 123 -13.24 -12.88 -3.31
C ASN A 123 -14.42 -12.30 -2.53
N LYS A 124 -14.72 -12.88 -1.36
CA LYS A 124 -15.76 -12.32 -0.46
C LYS A 124 -15.31 -11.01 0.19
N HIS A 125 -14.05 -10.96 0.60
CA HIS A 125 -13.37 -9.79 1.17
C HIS A 125 -11.91 -9.86 0.72
N ASP A 126 -11.32 -8.73 0.34
CA ASP A 126 -9.92 -8.62 -0.03
C ASP A 126 -9.09 -8.01 1.11
N PHE A 127 -7.86 -8.47 1.26
CA PHE A 127 -6.86 -7.75 2.05
C PHE A 127 -6.25 -6.64 1.19
N VAL A 128 -6.69 -5.40 1.42
CA VAL A 128 -6.29 -4.23 0.63
C VAL A 128 -5.22 -3.43 1.35
N THR A 129 -4.27 -2.88 0.59
CA THR A 129 -3.25 -1.95 1.06
C THR A 129 -3.00 -0.81 0.08
N ASP A 130 -2.29 0.22 0.53
CA ASP A 130 -2.06 1.45 -0.20
C ASP A 130 -0.70 2.08 0.16
N LEU A 131 -0.30 3.11 -0.60
CA LEU A 131 0.94 3.87 -0.46
C LEU A 131 1.09 4.53 0.93
N CYS A 132 -0.03 4.84 1.56
CA CYS A 132 -0.07 5.56 2.84
C CYS A 132 -0.05 4.63 4.04
N ARG A 133 -0.18 3.32 3.82
CA ARG A 133 0.16 2.32 4.81
C ARG A 133 1.65 2.29 5.07
N ARG A 134 2.02 1.78 6.23
CA ARG A 134 3.41 1.66 6.67
C ARG A 134 4.13 0.47 6.03
N ASN A 135 3.81 0.14 4.78
CA ASN A 135 4.46 -0.91 4.01
C ASN A 135 5.92 -0.52 3.70
N GLN A 136 6.85 -1.43 3.92
CA GLN A 136 8.28 -1.12 3.77
C GLN A 136 9.05 -2.39 3.38
N LYS A 137 10.11 -2.22 2.57
CA LYS A 137 11.07 -3.31 2.32
C LYS A 137 11.72 -3.71 3.64
N ILE A 138 11.87 -5.02 3.89
CA ILE A 138 12.34 -5.56 5.18
C ILE A 138 13.70 -4.99 5.60
N ASN A 139 14.56 -4.70 4.63
CA ASN A 139 15.93 -4.20 4.84
C ASN A 139 15.98 -2.70 5.19
N THR A 140 14.90 -1.95 5.02
CA THR A 140 14.83 -0.52 5.37
C THR A 140 14.17 -0.26 6.74
N ILE A 141 13.61 -1.28 7.38
CA ILE A 141 12.77 -1.11 8.57
C ILE A 141 13.62 -0.79 9.81
N ASP A 142 13.18 0.21 10.60
CA ASP A 142 13.73 0.45 11.93
C ASP A 142 13.45 -0.77 12.84
N LYS A 143 14.50 -1.39 13.38
CA LYS A 143 14.39 -2.56 14.28
C LYS A 143 13.43 -2.33 15.46
N ARG A 144 13.26 -1.08 15.91
CA ARG A 144 12.31 -0.70 16.97
C ARG A 144 10.86 -0.89 16.55
N GLU A 145 10.54 -0.68 15.27
CA GLU A 145 9.20 -0.90 14.71
C GLU A 145 8.82 -2.38 14.79
N ILE A 146 9.67 -3.28 14.31
CA ILE A 146 9.45 -4.74 14.39
C ILE A 146 9.31 -5.20 15.85
N LYS A 147 10.18 -4.72 16.75
CA LYS A 147 10.08 -5.05 18.19
C LYS A 147 8.75 -4.59 18.78
N LYS A 148 8.28 -3.39 18.42
CA LYS A 148 6.99 -2.86 18.89
C LYS A 148 5.81 -3.68 18.36
N LEU A 149 5.83 -4.01 17.07
CA LEU A 149 4.80 -4.83 16.42
C LEU A 149 4.66 -6.21 17.06
N ARG A 150 5.77 -6.94 17.24
CA ARG A 150 5.77 -8.24 17.92
C ARG A 150 5.22 -8.16 19.34
N LYS A 151 5.52 -7.09 20.08
CA LYS A 151 4.97 -6.86 21.42
C LYS A 151 3.46 -6.59 21.39
N LEU A 152 2.96 -5.92 20.36
CA LEU A 152 1.53 -5.68 20.17
C LEU A 152 0.79 -6.95 19.74
N GLY A 153 1.32 -7.73 18.79
CA GLY A 153 0.76 -9.00 18.33
C GLY A 153 0.56 -10.00 19.46
N LYS A 154 1.60 -10.24 20.26
CA LYS A 154 1.55 -11.15 21.43
C LYS A 154 0.51 -10.77 22.50
N ARG A 155 -0.02 -9.54 22.48
CA ARG A 155 -1.07 -9.11 23.42
C ARG A 155 -2.48 -9.45 22.93
N ILE A 156 -2.65 -9.66 21.63
CA ILE A 156 -3.93 -10.07 21.04
C ILE A 156 -4.10 -11.59 21.15
N ASP A 157 -3.01 -12.35 21.07
CA ASP A 157 -3.03 -13.81 21.17
C ASP A 157 -3.21 -14.33 22.62
N LYS A 158 -3.34 -13.44 23.61
CA LYS A 158 -3.56 -13.76 25.03
C LYS A 158 -5.01 -13.52 25.40
#